data_AF-A0A067L4M4-F1
#
_entry.id   AF-A0A067L4M4-F1
#
_cell.length_a   1.000
_cell.length_b   1.000
_cell.length_c   1.000
_cell.angle_alpha   90.00
_cell.angle_beta   90.00
_cell.angle_gamma   90.00
#
_symmetry.space_group_name_H-M   'P 1'
#
loop_
_entity.id
_entity.type
_entity.pdbx_description
1 polymer ?
#
loop_
_entity_poly.entity_id
_entity_poly.type
_entity_poly.pdbx_seq_one_letter_code
_entity_poly.pdbx_strand_id
1 'polypeptide(L)'
;MTDYEAKLIKSPEPSLEQLIEGTEFMVGMTQVSTESEWSKKISEFEDFLGIGDEASKLVQEQKAKARILQSVLAAEDAEEAERKVLKMKLAEEKVEAAPEEEEDADADEVDQAIKNTWMVFLSYFNQWK
;
A
#
# COMPACT_ATOMS: atom_id res chain seq x y z
N MET A 1 29.98 20.65 -26.38
CA MET A 1 30.29 19.20 -26.37
C MET A 1 30.27 18.79 -24.92
N THR A 2 29.17 18.19 -24.48
CA THR A 2 28.82 18.03 -23.06
C THR A 2 29.52 16.80 -22.46
N ASP A 3 30.11 16.98 -21.29
CA ASP A 3 30.95 16.04 -20.54
C ASP A 3 30.12 14.94 -19.84
N TYR A 4 29.27 14.24 -20.60
CA TYR A 4 28.35 13.19 -20.10
C TYR A 4 28.92 11.77 -20.16
N GLU A 5 30.17 11.59 -20.62
CA GLU A 5 30.79 10.27 -20.83
C GLU A 5 31.48 9.68 -19.58
N ALA A 6 31.68 10.47 -18.52
CA ALA A 6 32.55 10.05 -17.39
C ALA A 6 31.81 9.56 -16.13
N LYS A 7 30.56 9.07 -16.24
CA LYS A 7 29.86 8.44 -15.11
C LYS A 7 29.19 7.12 -15.51
N LEU A 8 29.90 6.29 -16.26
CA LEU A 8 29.61 4.85 -16.20
C LEU A 8 29.92 4.42 -14.77
N ILE A 9 28.89 4.15 -13.98
CA ILE A 9 29.00 3.65 -12.61
C ILE A 9 29.88 2.40 -12.69
N LYS A 10 31.12 2.52 -12.24
CA LYS A 10 32.05 1.40 -12.22
C LYS A 10 31.55 0.46 -11.14
N SER A 11 30.74 -0.53 -11.53
CA SER A 11 30.30 -1.58 -10.62
C SER A 11 31.54 -2.24 -10.00
N PRO A 12 31.55 -2.50 -8.69
CA PRO A 12 32.60 -3.27 -8.07
C PRO A 12 32.81 -4.58 -8.84
N GLU A 13 34.06 -4.95 -9.12
CA GLU A 13 34.33 -6.27 -9.67
C GLU A 13 33.86 -7.31 -8.65
N PRO A 14 33.01 -8.28 -9.07
CA PRO A 14 32.56 -9.32 -8.17
C PRO A 14 33.77 -10.16 -7.72
N SER A 15 33.77 -10.56 -6.45
CA SER A 15 34.81 -11.45 -5.94
C SER A 15 34.75 -12.81 -6.63
N LEU A 16 35.89 -13.51 -6.67
CA LEU A 16 35.99 -14.84 -7.25
C LEU A 16 35.06 -15.83 -6.50
N GLU A 17 34.93 -15.68 -5.18
CA GLU A 17 34.01 -16.50 -4.37
C GLU A 17 32.55 -16.28 -4.80
N GLN A 18 32.12 -15.03 -4.97
CA GLN A 18 30.76 -14.70 -5.44
C GLN A 18 30.50 -15.22 -6.86
N LEU A 19 31.51 -15.20 -7.73
CA LEU A 19 31.40 -15.72 -9.08
C LEU A 19 31.23 -17.26 -9.08
N ILE A 20 31.97 -17.96 -8.22
CA ILE A 20 31.86 -19.41 -8.03
C ILE A 20 30.49 -19.76 -7.45
N GLU A 21 30.09 -19.09 -6.37
CA GLU A 21 28.80 -19.31 -5.69
C GLU A 21 27.62 -19.07 -6.64
N GLY A 22 27.65 -17.98 -7.42
CA GLY A 22 26.64 -17.73 -8.44
C GLY A 22 26.63 -18.76 -9.57
N THR A 23 27.79 -19.30 -9.95
CA THR A 23 27.91 -20.34 -10.98
C THR A 23 27.38 -21.68 -10.48
N GLU A 24 27.73 -22.09 -9.26
CA GLU A 24 27.21 -23.29 -8.61
C GLU A 24 25.69 -23.19 -8.41
N PHE A 25 25.19 -22.01 -8.06
CA PHE A 25 23.76 -21.74 -7.96
C PHE A 25 23.04 -21.93 -9.32
N MET A 26 23.57 -21.37 -10.42
CA MET A 26 23.01 -21.53 -11.78
C MET A 26 23.06 -22.97 -12.30
N VAL A 27 24.16 -23.69 -12.06
CA VAL A 27 24.27 -25.13 -12.37
C VAL A 27 23.24 -25.92 -11.55
N GLY A 28 23.08 -25.54 -10.28
CA GLY A 28 22.09 -26.10 -9.40
C GLY A 28 20.65 -25.87 -9.84
N MET A 29 20.34 -24.74 -10.48
CA MET A 29 19.01 -24.45 -11.03
C MET A 29 18.70 -25.23 -12.32
N THR A 30 19.72 -25.49 -13.14
CA THR A 30 19.57 -26.21 -14.41
C THR A 30 19.54 -27.73 -14.27
N GLN A 31 20.04 -28.28 -13.15
CA GLN A 31 20.01 -29.72 -12.87
C GLN A 31 18.80 -30.23 -12.06
N VAL A 32 17.99 -29.33 -11.51
CA VAL A 32 16.84 -29.75 -10.70
C VAL A 32 15.76 -30.37 -11.59
N SER A 33 15.39 -31.62 -11.27
CA SER A 33 14.46 -32.43 -12.06
C SER A 33 13.07 -32.58 -11.43
N THR A 34 12.88 -32.04 -10.22
CA THR A 34 11.60 -32.11 -9.50
C THR A 34 11.09 -30.72 -9.12
N GLU A 35 9.77 -30.52 -9.23
CA GLU A 35 9.10 -29.23 -9.02
C GLU A 35 9.24 -28.70 -7.58
N SER A 36 9.32 -29.61 -6.60
CA SER A 36 9.52 -29.27 -5.18
C SER A 36 10.93 -28.77 -4.88
N GLU A 37 11.96 -29.40 -5.47
CA GLU A 37 13.35 -28.95 -5.37
C GLU A 37 13.54 -27.60 -6.09
N TRP A 38 12.81 -27.38 -7.19
CA TRP A 38 12.86 -26.13 -7.95
C TRP A 38 12.25 -24.98 -7.16
N SER A 39 11.08 -25.21 -6.56
CA SER A 39 10.41 -24.25 -5.68
C SER A 39 11.27 -23.88 -4.48
N LYS A 40 11.94 -24.87 -3.86
CA LYS A 40 12.87 -24.62 -2.74
C LYS A 40 14.05 -23.74 -3.16
N LYS A 41 14.63 -23.99 -4.34
CA LYS A 41 15.81 -23.29 -4.83
C LYS A 41 15.51 -21.87 -5.31
N ILE A 42 14.30 -21.63 -5.83
CA ILE A 42 13.78 -20.28 -6.11
C ILE A 42 13.59 -19.51 -4.81
N SER A 43 13.03 -20.13 -3.77
CA SER A 43 12.88 -19.48 -2.47
C SER A 43 14.23 -19.06 -1.87
N GLU A 44 15.27 -19.88 -2.01
CA GLU A 44 16.65 -19.58 -1.57
C GLU A 44 17.27 -18.44 -2.40
N PHE A 45 16.91 -18.33 -3.68
CA PHE A 45 17.32 -17.23 -4.56
C PHE A 45 16.67 -15.89 -4.20
N GLU A 46 15.36 -15.90 -3.91
CA GLU A 46 14.62 -14.72 -3.49
C GLU A 46 15.16 -14.16 -2.17
N ASP A 47 15.60 -15.05 -1.27
CA ASP A 47 16.30 -14.72 -0.03
C ASP A 47 17.69 -14.12 -0.31
N PHE A 48 18.48 -14.75 -1.19
CA PHE A 48 19.80 -14.23 -1.61
C PHE A 48 19.72 -12.83 -2.23
N LEU A 49 18.67 -12.56 -3.01
CA LEU A 49 18.42 -11.23 -3.60
C LEU A 49 17.82 -10.22 -2.60
N GLY A 50 17.42 -10.64 -1.40
CA GLY A 50 16.77 -9.81 -0.40
C GLY A 50 15.36 -9.35 -0.78
N ILE A 51 14.80 -9.89 -1.87
CA ILE A 51 13.49 -9.48 -2.42
C ILE A 51 12.35 -9.99 -1.52
N GLY A 52 12.52 -11.17 -0.92
CA GLY A 52 11.54 -11.75 0.00
C GLY A 52 11.31 -10.91 1.26
N ASP A 53 12.38 -10.43 1.87
CA ASP A 53 12.33 -9.65 3.11
C ASP A 53 11.87 -8.21 2.88
N GLU A 54 12.27 -7.59 1.78
CA GLU A 54 11.93 -6.19 1.49
C GLU A 54 10.44 -6.03 1.10
N ALA A 55 9.89 -6.96 0.31
CA ALA A 55 8.47 -6.97 -0.02
C ALA A 55 7.60 -7.27 1.22
N SER A 56 8.01 -8.23 2.06
CA SER A 56 7.32 -8.57 3.31
C SER A 56 7.29 -7.39 4.29
N LYS A 57 8.39 -6.65 4.39
CA LYS A 57 8.50 -5.44 5.22
C LYS A 57 7.52 -4.35 4.77
N LEU A 58 7.45 -4.07 3.46
CA LEU A 58 6.54 -3.06 2.92
C LEU A 58 5.07 -3.42 3.15
N VAL A 59 4.70 -4.71 3.03
CA VAL A 59 3.34 -5.19 3.30
C VAL A 59 2.97 -5.04 4.78
N GLN A 60 3.86 -5.40 5.70
CA GLN A 60 3.61 -5.23 7.13
C GLN A 60 3.53 -3.76 7.53
N GLU A 61 4.35 -2.90 6.92
CA GLU A 61 4.30 -1.45 7.14
C GLU A 61 2.95 -0.85 6.69
N GLN A 62 2.47 -1.20 5.49
CA GLN A 62 1.15 -0.77 5.01
C GLN A 62 0.02 -1.30 5.91
N LYS A 63 0.12 -2.55 6.35
CA LYS A 63 -0.86 -3.15 7.29
C LYS A 63 -0.87 -2.45 8.64
N ALA A 64 0.29 -2.05 9.16
CA ALA A 64 0.40 -1.28 10.39
C ALA A 64 -0.22 0.12 10.23
N LYS A 65 0.08 0.81 9.12
CA LYS A 65 -0.51 2.12 8.81
C LYS A 65 -2.04 2.06 8.69
N ALA A 66 -2.57 1.04 8.01
CA ALA A 66 -4.01 0.83 7.89
C ALA A 66 -4.68 0.61 9.26
N ARG A 67 -4.05 -0.17 10.14
CA ARG A 67 -4.55 -0.39 11.51
C ARG A 67 -4.56 0.90 12.33
N ILE A 68 -3.51 1.71 12.23
CA ILE A 68 -3.44 3.00 12.93
C ILE A 68 -4.55 3.93 12.42
N LEU A 69 -4.73 4.05 11.11
CA LEU A 69 -5.80 4.86 10.52
C LEU A 69 -7.19 4.38 10.97
N GLN A 70 -7.42 3.06 10.98
CA GLN A 70 -8.67 2.49 11.45
C GLN A 70 -8.92 2.79 12.94
N SER A 71 -7.89 2.72 13.78
CA SER A 71 -8.01 3.07 15.21
C SER A 71 -8.27 4.55 15.43
N VAL A 72 -7.68 5.44 14.63
CA VAL A 72 -7.92 6.89 14.71
C VAL A 72 -9.36 7.22 14.34
N LEU A 73 -9.87 6.67 13.22
CA LEU A 73 -11.26 6.89 12.81
C LEU A 73 -12.26 6.33 13.83
N ALA A 74 -12.01 5.14 14.37
CA ALA A 74 -12.87 4.55 15.39
C ALA A 74 -12.88 5.35 16.72
N ALA A 75 -11.78 6.04 17.04
CA ALA A 75 -11.72 6.91 18.21
C ALA A 75 -12.42 8.26 17.97
N GLU A 76 -12.29 8.83 16.78
CA GLU A 76 -12.97 10.06 16.37
C GLU A 76 -14.49 9.89 16.36
N ASP A 77 -15.00 8.77 15.81
CA ASP A 77 -16.43 8.44 15.82
C ASP A 77 -16.98 8.29 17.26
N ALA A 78 -16.18 7.72 18.17
CA ALA A 78 -16.56 7.57 19.58
C ALA A 78 -16.61 8.92 20.29
N GLU A 79 -15.66 9.81 20.03
CA GLU A 79 -15.66 11.18 20.59
C GLU A 79 -16.82 12.01 20.05
N GLU A 80 -17.16 11.89 18.76
CA GLU A 80 -18.30 12.57 18.17
C GLU A 80 -19.63 12.05 18.76
N ALA A 81 -19.75 10.74 18.97
CA ALA A 81 -20.90 10.14 19.63
C ALA A 81 -21.06 10.65 21.08
N GLU A 82 -19.96 10.74 21.84
CA GLU A 82 -19.98 11.33 23.19
C GLU A 82 -20.36 12.80 23.18
N ARG A 83 -19.86 13.58 22.21
CA ARG A 83 -20.21 15.00 22.05
C ARG A 83 -21.68 15.19 21.69
N LYS A 84 -22.25 14.33 20.84
CA LYS A 84 -23.69 14.32 20.51
C LYS A 84 -24.54 13.92 21.71
N VAL A 85 -24.13 12.92 22.49
CA VAL A 85 -24.83 12.53 23.73
C VAL A 85 -24.78 13.64 24.79
N LEU A 86 -23.64 14.33 24.94
CA LEU A 86 -23.53 15.50 25.83
C LEU A 86 -24.38 16.68 25.34
N LYS A 87 -24.43 16.94 24.02
CA LYS A 87 -25.33 17.94 23.44
C LYS A 87 -26.80 17.59 23.68
N MET A 88 -27.22 16.34 23.52
CA MET A 88 -28.60 15.92 23.83
C MET A 88 -28.93 16.08 25.31
N LYS A 89 -28.02 15.70 26.22
CA LYS A 89 -28.24 15.91 27.68
C LYS A 89 -28.33 17.39 28.04
N LEU A 90 -27.53 18.24 27.40
CA LEU A 90 -27.58 19.70 27.58
C LEU A 90 -28.80 20.34 26.87
N ALA A 91 -29.32 19.72 25.81
CA ALA A 91 -30.55 20.13 25.14
C ALA A 91 -31.81 19.67 25.90
N GLU A 92 -31.76 18.56 26.63
CA GLU A 92 -32.81 18.12 27.55
C GLU A 92 -32.91 19.05 28.79
N GLU A 93 -31.79 19.67 29.20
CA GLU A 93 -31.78 20.78 30.17
C GLU A 93 -32.27 22.12 29.56
N LYS A 94 -32.22 22.26 28.23
CA LYS A 94 -32.69 23.43 27.46
C LYS A 94 -33.93 23.10 26.60
N VAL A 95 -34.99 22.56 27.20
CA VAL A 95 -36.34 22.48 26.56
C VAL A 95 -37.08 23.84 26.64
N GLU A 96 -36.36 24.95 26.47
CA GLU A 96 -36.94 26.29 26.26
C GLU A 96 -36.11 27.10 25.24
N ALA A 97 -35.85 26.53 24.07
CA ALA A 97 -35.77 27.29 22.80
C ALA A 97 -35.43 26.35 21.64
N ALA A 98 -36.30 26.36 20.63
CA ALA A 98 -36.14 25.70 19.33
C ALA A 98 -34.87 26.12 18.58
N PRO A 99 -34.40 25.28 17.64
CA PRO A 99 -34.24 25.79 16.27
C PRO A 99 -34.58 24.76 15.17
N GLU A 100 -35.00 25.31 14.02
CA GLU A 100 -35.25 24.65 12.73
C GLU A 100 -33.97 24.48 11.89
N GLU A 101 -33.99 23.38 11.13
CA GLU A 101 -33.47 23.12 9.77
C GLU A 101 -31.95 23.25 9.49
N GLU A 102 -31.31 22.08 9.31
CA GLU A 102 -30.10 21.89 8.50
C GLU A 102 -30.53 21.39 7.11
N GLU A 103 -30.03 22.05 6.06
CA GLU A 103 -30.28 21.72 4.66
C GLU A 103 -29.29 20.63 4.22
N ASP A 104 -29.84 19.44 3.92
CA ASP A 104 -29.11 18.25 3.50
C ASP A 104 -28.33 18.47 2.19
N ALA A 105 -27.03 18.15 2.20
CA ALA A 105 -26.26 18.01 0.98
C ALA A 105 -26.74 16.76 0.22
N ASP A 106 -27.28 16.99 -0.98
CA ASP A 106 -27.90 15.98 -1.84
C ASP A 106 -26.95 14.82 -2.16
N ALA A 107 -27.31 13.62 -1.67
CA ALA A 107 -26.55 12.38 -1.82
C ALA A 107 -26.34 11.98 -3.30
N ASP A 108 -27.19 12.45 -4.22
CA ASP A 108 -27.08 12.14 -5.64
C ASP A 108 -25.84 12.80 -6.30
N GLU A 109 -25.37 13.94 -5.80
CA GLU A 109 -24.20 14.63 -6.37
C GLU A 109 -22.89 13.88 -6.07
N VAL A 110 -22.80 13.26 -4.89
CA VAL A 110 -21.63 12.47 -4.47
C VAL A 110 -21.55 11.17 -5.28
N ASP A 111 -22.69 10.50 -5.49
CA ASP A 111 -22.76 9.30 -6.31
C ASP A 111 -22.42 9.58 -7.78
N GLN A 112 -22.79 10.76 -8.29
CA GLN A 112 -22.45 11.20 -9.65
C GLN A 112 -20.95 11.51 -9.78
N ALA A 113 -20.35 12.17 -8.78
CA ALA A 113 -18.93 12.48 -8.75
C ALA A 113 -18.06 11.21 -8.73
N ILE A 114 -18.47 10.20 -7.96
CA ILE A 114 -17.80 8.90 -7.88
C ILE A 114 -17.84 8.19 -9.24
N LYS A 115 -19.02 8.12 -9.87
CA LYS A 115 -19.20 7.50 -11.21
C LYS A 115 -18.34 8.17 -12.27
N ASN A 116 -18.28 9.49 -12.28
CA ASN A 116 -17.50 10.26 -13.25
C ASN A 116 -15.99 10.01 -13.06
N THR A 117 -15.52 9.98 -11.83
CA THR A 117 -14.10 9.69 -11.50
C THR A 117 -13.69 8.30 -11.97
N TRP A 118 -14.55 7.29 -11.76
CA TRP A 118 -14.29 5.93 -12.21
C TRP A 118 -14.26 5.81 -13.73
N MET A 119 -15.16 6.50 -14.44
CA MET A 119 -15.15 6.53 -15.91
C MET A 119 -13.84 7.10 -16.47
N VAL A 120 -13.33 8.18 -15.88
CA VAL A 120 -12.05 8.78 -16.29
C VAL A 120 -10.91 7.79 -16.07
N PHE A 121 -10.86 7.14 -14.91
CA PHE A 121 -9.82 6.16 -14.60
C PHE A 121 -9.84 4.95 -15.55
N LEU A 122 -11.03 4.42 -15.86
CA LEU A 122 -11.23 3.35 -16.84
C LEU A 122 -10.79 3.75 -18.26
N SER A 123 -10.97 5.01 -18.64
CA SER A 123 -10.50 5.52 -19.94
C SER A 123 -8.97 5.55 -20.00
N TYR A 124 -8.30 6.01 -18.94
CA TYR A 124 -6.84 5.99 -18.84
C TYR A 124 -6.28 4.57 -18.85
N PHE A 125 -6.89 3.65 -18.11
CA PHE A 125 -6.45 2.26 -18.06
C PHE A 125 -6.55 1.56 -19.41
N ASN A 126 -7.59 1.82 -20.20
CA ASN A 126 -7.77 1.24 -21.53
C ASN A 126 -6.83 1.84 -22.60
N GLN A 127 -6.25 3.03 -22.39
CA GLN A 127 -5.24 3.57 -23.30
C GLN A 127 -3.86 2.91 -23.15
N TRP A 128 -3.64 2.18 -22.05
CA TRP A 128 -2.37 1.50 -21.75
C TRP A 128 -2.36 0.02 -22.15
N LYS A 129 -3.33 -0.41 -22.97
CA LYS A 129 -3.43 -1.76 -23.53
C LYS A 129 -3.32 -1.72 -25.05
#